data_AF-X0B0C1-F1
#
_entry.id   AF-X0B0C1-F1
#
_cell.length_a   1.000
_cell.length_b   1.000
_cell.length_c   1.000
_cell.angle_alpha   90.00
_cell.angle_beta   90.00
_cell.angle_gamma   90.00
#
_symmetry.space_group_name_H-M   'P 1'
#
loop_
_entity.id
_entity.type
_entity.pdbx_description
1 polymer ?
#
loop_
_entity_poly.entity_id
_entity_poly.type
_entity_poly.pdbx_seq_one_letter_code
_entity_poly.pdbx_strand_id
1 'polypeptide(L)'
;MHRFLLTLPFLREAIASPCDAEPLVLHLRDVQVLPGVPNSFMKGIPAEIGTPPQNLVLLPWADLNNTWIYTDPFCKDSGIPNDESCQVRRGEMFNEEKSTSFTGARDIVKAGGAPNETFFKGGQYGVRNLVKSANGAIDKFTLEGSAELEDFPFGIPTSKWDDTYSTLSPLGLGRNSTYLNALRKAGKIGSRVWSIFWGRMWIKEPLDGSLVLGGYDEKKVIGKNHTAPLVYGDFDGSDGCWTGMKVTVTDVQINYLGGTNVSIFPKGTTLQCCIDPANHLLLEAPTPYIRNFESISGLKTNYSSSGLHWNALQTGLDKQFLADLTFHLDSGLKIRVPNNQYMIPSVDIASNGSRVSNTSKRDILITDIDDGPPILGRYFLTSAYLMVNHDAGTFTLWQANTTRERSLVRVFDEETGKKCENTTGVIQPSASYTGSASESSRPDRGIGSNSGSLSGAVIGGAVVGAVAGAVLIGLGITYFLIKKKRKADTYYFYPAHEELQRADIYEMDGNPRADDESYMKAGIRQ
;
A
#
# COMPACT_ATOMS: atom_id res chain seq x y z
N MET A 1 28.35 17.84 62.74
CA MET A 1 28.54 17.76 61.27
C MET A 1 28.03 16.40 60.79
N HIS A 2 26.76 16.32 60.40
CA HIS A 2 26.13 15.10 59.89
C HIS A 2 26.32 15.03 58.37
N ARG A 3 26.98 13.96 57.89
CA ARG A 3 27.09 13.63 56.47
C ARG A 3 25.83 12.89 56.04
N PHE A 4 24.96 13.52 55.27
CA PHE A 4 23.94 12.83 54.49
C PHE A 4 24.59 12.29 53.21
N LEU A 5 24.74 10.96 53.12
CA LEU A 5 24.95 10.30 51.83
C LEU A 5 23.60 10.20 51.12
N LEU A 6 23.45 10.95 50.03
CA LEU A 6 22.37 10.78 49.05
C LEU A 6 22.70 9.57 48.16
N THR A 7 22.08 8.43 48.42
CA THR A 7 22.01 7.33 47.46
C THR A 7 20.85 7.61 46.49
N LEU A 8 21.18 8.10 45.29
CA LEU A 8 20.23 8.15 44.17
C LEU A 8 19.94 6.72 43.70
N PRO A 9 18.68 6.27 43.65
CA PRO A 9 18.34 5.00 43.03
C PRO A 9 18.51 5.16 41.52
N PHE A 10 19.39 4.37 40.92
CA PHE A 10 19.38 4.13 39.48
C PHE A 10 18.08 3.40 39.15
N LEU A 11 17.05 4.14 38.72
CA LEU A 11 15.95 3.54 37.94
C LEU A 11 16.59 3.05 36.65
N ARG A 12 16.89 1.74 36.57
CA ARG A 12 17.06 1.09 35.27
C ARG A 12 15.68 1.11 34.64
N GLU A 13 15.47 1.95 33.63
CA GLU A 13 14.41 1.70 32.67
C GLU A 13 14.61 0.28 32.15
N ALA A 14 13.68 -0.60 32.47
CA ALA A 14 13.65 -1.93 31.89
C ALA A 14 13.33 -1.74 30.40
N ILE A 15 14.37 -1.74 29.56
CA ILE A 15 14.19 -1.89 28.11
C ILE A 15 13.48 -3.23 27.95
N ALA A 16 12.20 -3.19 27.59
CA ALA A 16 11.43 -4.40 27.31
C ALA A 16 12.18 -5.21 26.25
N SER A 17 12.42 -6.48 26.52
CA SER A 17 13.10 -7.36 25.57
C SER A 17 12.27 -7.41 24.28
N PRO A 18 12.89 -7.34 23.09
CA PRO A 18 12.18 -7.54 21.81
C PRO A 18 11.40 -8.88 21.75
N CYS A 19 11.78 -9.84 22.60
CA CYS A 19 11.09 -11.11 22.74
C CYS A 19 9.71 -10.99 23.42
N ASP A 20 9.55 -10.05 24.35
CA ASP A 20 8.32 -9.93 25.15
C ASP A 20 7.29 -8.99 24.51
N ALA A 21 7.67 -8.29 23.44
CA ALA A 21 6.80 -7.36 22.73
C ALA A 21 5.59 -8.10 22.12
N GLU A 22 4.39 -7.73 22.57
CA GLU A 22 3.15 -8.20 21.97
C GLU A 22 2.86 -7.46 20.67
N PRO A 23 2.20 -8.10 19.68
CA PRO A 23 1.79 -7.41 18.47
C PRO A 23 0.85 -6.25 18.80
N LEU A 24 1.08 -5.10 18.18
CA LEU A 24 0.20 -3.93 18.30
C LEU A 24 -0.94 -4.06 17.30
N VAL A 25 -2.13 -3.56 17.63
CA VAL A 25 -3.30 -3.64 16.74
C VAL A 25 -3.84 -2.24 16.53
N LEU A 26 -3.65 -1.73 15.32
CA LEU A 26 -4.20 -0.45 14.89
C LEU A 26 -5.58 -0.67 14.28
N HIS A 27 -6.54 0.15 14.70
CA HIS A 27 -7.92 0.05 14.26
C HIS A 27 -8.10 0.70 12.89
N LEU A 28 -8.54 -0.09 11.89
CA LEU A 28 -8.87 0.42 10.56
C LEU A 28 -10.40 0.48 10.41
N ARG A 29 -10.98 1.66 10.64
CA ARG A 29 -12.43 1.86 10.79
C ARG A 29 -12.91 3.13 10.10
N ASP A 30 -14.23 3.30 9.99
CA ASP A 30 -14.79 4.60 9.62
C ASP A 30 -14.55 5.60 10.77
N VAL A 31 -13.98 6.75 10.45
CA VAL A 31 -13.61 7.81 11.39
C VAL A 31 -14.25 9.10 10.94
N GLN A 32 -14.94 9.80 11.85
CA GLN A 32 -15.46 11.13 11.57
C GLN A 32 -14.29 12.11 11.57
N VAL A 33 -13.91 12.59 10.38
CA VAL A 33 -12.73 13.43 10.16
C VAL A 33 -12.92 14.81 10.77
N LEU A 34 -14.08 15.42 10.52
CA LEU A 34 -14.42 16.75 11.02
C LEU A 34 -15.51 16.64 12.09
N PRO A 35 -15.21 16.88 13.38
CA PRO A 35 -16.19 16.76 14.46
C PRO A 35 -17.43 17.64 14.27
N GLY A 36 -17.25 18.83 13.66
CA GLY A 36 -18.33 19.79 13.38
C GLY A 36 -19.17 19.48 12.14
N VAL A 37 -18.76 18.51 11.31
CA VAL A 37 -19.45 18.15 10.07
C VAL A 37 -20.05 16.76 10.21
N PRO A 38 -21.39 16.63 10.29
CA PRO A 38 -22.05 15.33 10.37
C PRO A 38 -21.70 14.45 9.17
N ASN A 39 -21.44 13.17 9.46
CA ASN A 39 -21.13 12.15 8.44
C ASN A 39 -19.85 12.40 7.62
N SER A 40 -18.90 13.20 8.09
CA SER A 40 -17.57 13.38 7.46
C SER A 40 -16.66 12.15 7.60
N PHE A 41 -17.14 10.98 7.19
CA PHE A 41 -16.47 9.71 7.45
C PHE A 41 -15.46 9.34 6.36
N MET A 42 -14.25 9.00 6.79
CA MET A 42 -13.27 8.28 5.98
C MET A 42 -12.82 7.01 6.69
N LYS A 43 -12.48 5.97 5.92
CA LYS A 43 -11.96 4.72 6.49
C LYS A 43 -10.44 4.75 6.55
N GLY A 44 -9.88 4.72 7.76
CA GLY A 44 -8.45 4.78 7.99
C GLY A 44 -8.08 4.47 9.43
N ILE A 45 -6.86 4.83 9.83
CA ILE A 45 -6.31 4.66 11.17
C ILE A 45 -6.31 6.03 11.86
N PRO A 46 -7.02 6.19 12.99
CA PRO A 46 -6.95 7.40 13.79
C PRO A 46 -5.54 7.67 14.31
N ALA A 47 -5.11 8.92 14.20
CA ALA A 47 -3.82 9.41 14.63
C ALA A 47 -3.99 10.69 15.46
N GLU A 48 -3.09 10.87 16.42
CA GLU A 48 -2.92 12.07 17.21
C GLU A 48 -1.50 12.59 17.00
N ILE A 49 -1.37 13.83 16.53
CA ILE A 49 -0.07 14.46 16.23
C ILE A 49 0.04 15.79 16.97
N GLY A 50 1.16 16.04 17.65
CA GLY A 50 1.48 17.33 18.26
C GLY A 50 1.00 17.56 19.69
N THR A 51 1.30 18.76 20.21
CA THR A 51 0.91 19.21 21.57
C THR A 51 0.24 20.59 21.52
N PRO A 52 -1.08 20.72 21.82
CA PRO A 52 -2.00 19.64 22.11
C PRO A 52 -2.24 18.70 20.92
N PRO A 53 -2.69 17.46 21.16
CA PRO A 53 -2.96 16.50 20.09
C PRO A 53 -3.95 17.02 19.05
N GLN A 54 -3.61 16.85 17.77
CA GLN A 54 -4.47 17.09 16.61
C GLN A 54 -4.89 15.75 16.01
N ASN A 55 -6.19 15.58 15.78
CA ASN A 55 -6.76 14.33 15.27
C ASN A 55 -6.68 14.28 13.75
N LEU A 56 -6.00 13.26 13.22
CA LEU A 56 -5.91 12.98 11.80
C LEU A 56 -6.34 11.53 11.52
N VAL A 57 -6.55 11.22 10.24
CA VAL A 57 -6.85 9.86 9.77
C VAL A 57 -5.84 9.50 8.69
N LEU A 58 -5.08 8.41 8.93
CA LEU A 58 -4.01 7.96 8.05
C LEU A 58 -4.41 6.68 7.30
N LEU A 59 -3.81 6.47 6.14
CA LEU A 59 -3.94 5.25 5.35
C LEU A 59 -2.61 4.47 5.35
N PRO A 60 -2.60 3.13 5.44
CA PRO A 60 -1.37 2.33 5.28
C PRO A 60 -0.85 2.31 3.84
N TRP A 61 0.43 2.61 3.63
CA TRP A 61 1.08 2.58 2.31
C TRP A 61 2.30 1.66 2.32
N ALA A 62 2.25 0.60 1.51
CA ALA A 62 3.27 -0.45 1.50
C ALA A 62 4.55 -0.07 0.72
N ASP A 63 4.50 1.00 -0.08
CA ASP A 63 5.57 1.48 -0.94
C ASP A 63 6.24 2.76 -0.44
N LEU A 64 5.74 3.35 0.64
CA LEU A 64 6.32 4.52 1.28
C LEU A 64 7.15 4.13 2.51
N ASN A 65 8.40 4.55 2.55
CA ASN A 65 9.28 4.41 3.70
C ASN A 65 9.02 5.50 4.75
N ASN A 66 8.74 6.74 4.36
CA ASN A 66 8.37 7.79 5.30
C ASN A 66 6.85 7.92 5.43
N THR A 67 6.39 8.39 6.59
CA THR A 67 5.03 8.91 6.78
C THR A 67 4.98 10.34 6.24
N TRP A 68 3.95 10.67 5.47
CA TRP A 68 3.73 12.02 4.94
C TRP A 68 2.42 12.57 5.47
N ILE A 69 2.46 13.78 6.00
CA ILE A 69 1.30 14.44 6.63
C ILE A 69 0.97 15.69 5.82
N TYR A 70 -0.28 15.79 5.39
CA TYR A 70 -0.75 16.98 4.67
C TYR A 70 -0.94 18.15 5.64
N THR A 71 -0.38 19.30 5.28
CA THR A 71 -0.71 20.61 5.85
C THR A 71 -1.44 21.49 4.84
N ASP A 72 -1.25 21.19 3.54
CA ASP A 72 -2.06 21.65 2.43
C ASP A 72 -2.72 20.43 1.74
N PRO A 73 -4.03 20.48 1.44
CA PRO A 73 -4.74 19.40 0.76
C PRO A 73 -4.31 19.09 -0.69
N PHE A 74 -3.72 20.05 -1.41
CA PHE A 74 -3.39 19.97 -2.84
C PHE A 74 -4.56 19.54 -3.75
N CYS A 75 -5.77 20.01 -3.46
CA CYS A 75 -6.99 19.65 -4.19
C CYS A 75 -7.44 20.64 -5.26
N LYS A 76 -6.69 21.72 -5.48
CA LYS A 76 -6.96 22.62 -6.60
C LYS A 76 -6.88 21.84 -7.92
N ASP A 77 -7.82 22.07 -8.82
CA ASP A 77 -7.89 21.45 -10.17
C ASP A 77 -8.11 19.92 -10.20
N SER A 78 -8.62 19.35 -9.11
CA SER A 78 -8.81 17.89 -8.96
C SER A 78 -10.22 17.38 -9.26
N GLY A 79 -11.15 18.28 -9.56
CA GLY A 79 -12.58 17.97 -9.61
C GLY A 79 -13.22 17.78 -8.24
N ILE A 80 -12.47 17.95 -7.13
CA ILE A 80 -13.02 17.98 -5.78
C ILE A 80 -13.74 19.33 -5.56
N PRO A 81 -14.98 19.35 -5.03
CA PRO A 81 -15.82 20.54 -5.06
C PRO A 81 -15.27 21.78 -4.33
N ASN A 82 -14.59 21.59 -3.19
CA ASN A 82 -14.04 22.67 -2.37
C ASN A 82 -13.06 22.16 -1.29
N ASP A 83 -12.47 23.10 -0.54
CA ASP A 83 -11.49 22.82 0.51
C ASP A 83 -12.02 21.92 1.62
N GLU A 84 -13.26 22.10 2.08
CA GLU A 84 -13.85 21.28 3.15
C GLU A 84 -14.00 19.81 2.73
N SER A 85 -14.53 19.56 1.54
CA SER A 85 -14.64 18.21 0.97
C SER A 85 -13.26 17.57 0.77
N CYS A 86 -12.26 18.36 0.40
CA CYS A 86 -10.91 17.88 0.27
C CYS A 86 -10.26 17.56 1.62
N GLN A 87 -10.40 18.43 2.62
CA GLN A 87 -9.90 18.23 3.97
C GLN A 87 -10.40 16.90 4.55
N VAL A 88 -11.68 16.58 4.34
CA VAL A 88 -12.25 15.27 4.69
C VAL A 88 -11.58 14.14 3.90
N ARG A 89 -11.48 14.24 2.56
CA ARG A 89 -10.83 13.22 1.71
C ARG A 89 -9.37 12.95 2.09
N ARG A 90 -8.66 13.95 2.60
CA ARG A 90 -7.26 13.89 3.03
C ARG A 90 -7.08 13.52 4.51
N GLY A 91 -8.17 13.32 5.25
CA GLY A 91 -8.11 12.82 6.63
C GLY A 91 -7.69 13.87 7.64
N GLU A 92 -8.11 15.13 7.45
CA GLU A 92 -7.69 16.32 8.20
C GLU A 92 -6.25 16.75 7.92
N MET A 93 -5.99 18.05 8.06
CA MET A 93 -4.69 18.68 7.89
C MET A 93 -4.03 18.89 9.24
N PHE A 94 -2.73 18.66 9.30
CA PHE A 94 -1.94 19.05 10.46
C PHE A 94 -1.70 20.56 10.45
N ASN A 95 -1.90 21.23 11.58
CA ASN A 95 -1.59 22.63 11.76
C ASN A 95 -0.32 22.78 12.62
N GLU A 96 0.78 23.12 11.96
CA GLU A 96 2.11 23.25 12.58
C GLU A 96 2.11 24.29 13.72
N GLU A 97 1.44 25.43 13.54
CA GLU A 97 1.43 26.54 14.50
C GLU A 97 0.70 26.22 15.80
N LYS A 98 -0.19 25.21 15.78
CA LYS A 98 -0.95 24.77 16.95
C LYS A 98 -0.21 23.75 17.80
N SER A 99 0.91 23.21 17.34
CA SER A 99 1.70 22.24 18.10
C SER A 99 2.94 22.90 18.73
N THR A 100 2.98 22.92 20.05
CA THR A 100 4.12 23.41 20.84
C THR A 100 5.31 22.45 20.87
N SER A 101 5.11 21.18 20.48
CA SER A 101 6.18 20.18 20.33
C SER A 101 6.70 20.07 18.89
N PHE A 102 6.10 20.79 17.94
CA PHE A 102 6.50 20.78 16.55
C PHE A 102 7.92 21.34 16.36
N THR A 103 8.74 20.59 15.65
CA THR A 103 10.06 21.03 15.19
C THR A 103 10.18 20.81 13.68
N GLY A 104 10.20 21.90 12.92
CA GLY A 104 10.44 21.87 11.48
C GLY A 104 11.89 21.54 11.12
N ALA A 105 12.07 20.83 10.01
CA ALA A 105 13.36 20.51 9.42
C ALA A 105 13.35 20.81 7.92
N ARG A 106 14.52 21.09 7.36
CA ARG A 106 14.67 21.43 5.93
C ARG A 106 14.14 20.33 4.99
N ASP A 107 14.32 19.08 5.39
CA ASP A 107 13.90 17.91 4.62
C ASP A 107 13.69 16.72 5.58
N ILE A 108 12.99 15.69 5.11
CA ILE A 108 12.67 14.49 5.92
C ILE A 108 13.93 13.78 6.43
N VAL A 109 15.05 13.84 5.70
CA VAL A 109 16.30 13.20 6.11
C VAL A 109 16.91 13.93 7.31
N LYS A 110 16.83 15.26 7.32
CA LYS A 110 17.25 16.10 8.46
C LYS A 110 16.36 15.94 9.68
N ALA A 111 15.08 15.60 9.50
CA ALA A 111 14.20 15.22 10.61
C ALA A 111 14.55 13.83 11.20
N GLY A 112 15.30 12.99 10.46
CA GLY A 112 15.66 11.63 10.87
C GLY A 112 14.86 10.53 10.16
N GLY A 113 14.15 10.87 9.09
CA GLY A 113 13.46 9.92 8.24
C GLY A 113 14.36 9.18 7.25
N ALA A 114 13.76 8.28 6.47
CA ALA A 114 14.43 7.49 5.47
C ALA A 114 14.92 8.36 4.30
N PRO A 115 16.17 8.14 3.82
CA PRO A 115 16.78 8.99 2.79
C PRO A 115 16.24 8.77 1.38
N ASN A 116 15.41 7.75 1.19
CA ASN A 116 14.83 7.40 -0.11
C ASN A 116 13.44 6.83 0.08
N GLU A 117 12.53 7.17 -0.83
CA GLU A 117 11.30 6.41 -1.05
C GLU A 117 11.55 5.22 -1.98
N THR A 118 10.51 4.44 -2.28
CA THR A 118 10.60 3.50 -3.40
C THR A 118 10.89 4.28 -4.69
N PHE A 119 11.87 3.81 -5.45
CA PHE A 119 12.32 4.45 -6.70
C PHE A 119 11.69 3.80 -7.94
N PHE A 120 10.78 2.85 -7.73
CA PHE A 120 10.16 2.12 -8.81
C PHE A 120 9.15 3.01 -9.54
N LYS A 121 9.15 2.97 -10.87
CA LYS A 121 8.27 3.79 -11.72
C LYS A 121 6.76 3.50 -11.57
N GLY A 122 6.37 2.49 -10.78
CA GLY A 122 4.98 2.04 -10.61
C GLY A 122 4.24 2.56 -9.39
N GLY A 123 4.95 3.08 -8.39
CA GLY A 123 4.29 3.89 -7.37
C GLY A 123 3.83 5.21 -7.98
N GLN A 124 3.04 5.99 -7.26
CA GLN A 124 2.61 7.30 -7.74
C GLN A 124 3.83 8.14 -8.15
N TYR A 125 3.75 8.78 -9.33
CA TYR A 125 4.91 9.40 -9.98
C TYR A 125 5.67 10.41 -9.10
N GLY A 126 5.00 11.08 -8.16
CA GLY A 126 5.62 12.02 -7.24
C GLY A 126 6.32 11.38 -6.03
N VAL A 127 6.08 10.10 -5.72
CA VAL A 127 6.69 9.40 -4.57
C VAL A 127 8.22 9.52 -4.57
N ARG A 128 8.84 9.28 -5.73
CA ARG A 128 10.31 9.39 -5.88
C ARG A 128 10.87 10.78 -5.59
N ASN A 129 10.04 11.82 -5.70
CA ASN A 129 10.43 13.21 -5.56
C ASN A 129 10.17 13.75 -4.16
N LEU A 130 9.28 13.12 -3.37
CA LEU A 130 8.88 13.57 -2.04
C LEU A 130 10.06 13.91 -1.14
N VAL A 131 11.07 13.03 -1.03
CA VAL A 131 12.26 13.27 -0.19
C VAL A 131 12.99 14.57 -0.55
N LYS A 132 12.94 14.99 -1.82
CA LYS A 132 13.63 16.19 -2.31
C LYS A 132 12.76 17.44 -2.29
N SER A 133 11.45 17.30 -2.47
CA SER A 133 10.53 18.43 -2.58
C SER A 133 9.86 18.81 -1.26
N ALA A 134 9.64 17.85 -0.36
CA ALA A 134 8.93 18.05 0.88
C ALA A 134 9.84 18.54 2.02
N ASN A 135 9.25 19.24 2.98
CA ASN A 135 9.90 19.58 4.24
C ASN A 135 9.92 18.35 5.17
N GLY A 136 10.78 18.39 6.18
CA GLY A 136 10.75 17.44 7.29
C GLY A 136 10.14 18.05 8.53
N ALA A 137 9.62 17.22 9.42
CA ALA A 137 9.13 17.63 10.72
C ALA A 137 9.39 16.53 11.75
N ILE A 138 9.50 16.95 13.00
CA ILE A 138 9.56 16.09 14.18
C ILE A 138 8.46 16.56 15.12
N ASP A 139 7.64 15.63 15.59
CA ASP A 139 6.63 15.91 16.61
C ASP A 139 6.22 14.63 17.33
N LYS A 140 5.41 14.77 18.40
CA LYS A 140 4.69 13.66 19.03
C LYS A 140 3.76 13.01 18.02
N PHE A 141 3.80 11.69 17.95
CA PHE A 141 2.99 10.92 17.01
C PHE A 141 2.44 9.66 17.67
N THR A 142 1.11 9.53 17.67
CA THR A 142 0.40 8.39 18.23
C THR A 142 -0.62 7.87 17.22
N LEU A 143 -0.66 6.55 17.03
CA LEU A 143 -1.76 5.88 16.34
C LEU A 143 -2.62 5.15 17.35
N GLU A 144 -3.94 5.16 17.19
CA GLU A 144 -4.84 4.44 18.08
C GLU A 144 -4.49 2.94 18.09
N GLY A 145 -4.10 2.42 19.26
CA GLY A 145 -3.64 1.04 19.43
C GLY A 145 -2.11 0.85 19.40
N SER A 146 -1.34 1.95 19.30
CA SER A 146 0.13 1.98 19.42
C SER A 146 0.57 2.80 20.63
N ALA A 147 1.85 2.66 20.99
CA ALA A 147 2.53 3.60 21.88
C ALA A 147 2.79 4.95 21.17
N GLU A 148 2.81 6.03 21.94
CA GLU A 148 3.28 7.35 21.51
C GLU A 148 4.77 7.32 21.17
N LEU A 149 5.14 8.04 20.11
CA LEU A 149 6.52 8.31 19.71
C LEU A 149 6.77 9.82 19.87
N GLU A 150 7.62 10.18 20.84
CA GLU A 150 7.85 11.58 21.24
C GLU A 150 8.50 12.45 20.15
N ASP A 151 9.53 11.92 19.48
CA ASP A 151 10.30 12.62 18.45
C ASP A 151 10.19 11.89 17.11
N PHE A 152 8.96 11.73 16.59
CA PHE A 152 8.75 10.97 15.36
C PHE A 152 8.98 11.84 14.10
N PRO A 153 9.85 11.42 13.17
CA PRO A 153 10.03 12.13 11.92
C PRO A 153 8.93 11.81 10.90
N PHE A 154 8.31 12.84 10.36
CA PHE A 154 7.39 12.75 9.22
C PHE A 154 7.66 13.87 8.22
N GLY A 155 7.27 13.64 6.97
CA GLY A 155 7.45 14.61 5.90
C GLY A 155 6.19 15.43 5.67
N ILE A 156 6.36 16.67 5.23
CA ILE A 156 5.28 17.60 4.89
C ILE A 156 5.39 17.94 3.40
N PRO A 157 4.54 17.37 2.53
CA PRO A 157 4.57 17.69 1.12
C PRO A 157 4.32 19.18 0.89
N THR A 158 5.08 19.79 -0.01
CA THR A 158 4.98 21.22 -0.37
C THR A 158 4.34 21.44 -1.74
N SER A 159 4.04 20.35 -2.43
CA SER A 159 3.39 20.32 -3.74
C SER A 159 2.60 19.03 -3.91
N LYS A 160 1.65 19.03 -4.85
CA LYS A 160 0.98 17.80 -5.32
C LYS A 160 2.02 16.76 -5.74
N TRP A 161 1.88 15.54 -5.22
CA TRP A 161 2.79 14.40 -5.49
C TRP A 161 2.04 13.13 -5.90
N ASP A 162 0.72 13.10 -5.69
CA ASP A 162 -0.17 12.04 -6.10
C ASP A 162 -1.02 12.46 -7.31
N ASP A 163 -1.90 11.58 -7.74
CA ASP A 163 -2.90 11.82 -8.78
C ASP A 163 -4.11 12.65 -8.31
N THR A 164 -4.09 13.18 -7.08
CA THR A 164 -5.19 13.81 -6.33
C THR A 164 -6.38 12.91 -5.96
N TYR A 165 -6.41 11.66 -6.43
CA TYR A 165 -7.47 10.71 -6.06
C TYR A 165 -7.08 9.84 -4.86
N SER A 166 -5.79 9.85 -4.52
CA SER A 166 -5.29 9.31 -3.25
C SER A 166 -5.98 9.96 -2.05
N THR A 167 -6.34 9.13 -1.08
CA THR A 167 -7.08 9.55 0.12
C THR A 167 -6.20 9.41 1.35
N LEU A 168 -6.45 10.28 2.33
CA LEU A 168 -5.78 10.32 3.63
C LEU A 168 -4.28 10.62 3.58
N SER A 169 -3.72 11.10 4.69
CA SER A 169 -2.26 11.17 4.88
C SER A 169 -1.66 9.76 4.88
N PRO A 170 -0.58 9.47 4.13
CA PRO A 170 0.01 8.13 4.07
C PRO A 170 0.90 7.79 5.28
N LEU A 171 0.61 6.66 5.92
CA LEU A 171 1.48 5.97 6.87
C LEU A 171 2.46 5.06 6.12
N GLY A 172 3.75 5.38 6.15
CA GLY A 172 4.77 4.62 5.44
C GLY A 172 5.09 3.27 6.08
N LEU A 173 4.83 2.18 5.36
CA LEU A 173 5.07 0.78 5.75
C LEU A 173 6.00 0.02 4.78
N GLY A 174 6.76 0.74 3.98
CA GLY A 174 7.75 0.20 3.04
C GLY A 174 8.93 -0.49 3.70
N ARG A 175 9.82 -1.03 2.87
CA ARG A 175 10.99 -1.84 3.28
C ARG A 175 11.90 -1.17 4.30
N ASN A 176 11.94 0.16 4.30
CA ASN A 176 12.69 0.99 5.23
C ASN A 176 11.77 1.97 5.97
N SER A 177 10.59 1.50 6.37
CA SER A 177 9.59 2.27 7.11
C SER A 177 10.19 2.94 8.34
N THR A 178 10.12 4.27 8.41
CA THR A 178 10.53 5.04 9.58
C THR A 178 9.71 4.66 10.81
N TYR A 179 8.41 4.42 10.63
CA TYR A 179 7.49 4.02 11.68
C TYR A 179 7.83 2.65 12.26
N LEU A 180 7.99 1.62 11.43
CA LEU A 180 8.36 0.27 11.90
C LEU A 180 9.76 0.26 12.52
N ASN A 181 10.70 1.02 11.95
CA ASN A 181 12.04 1.17 12.51
C ASN A 181 12.00 1.85 13.90
N ALA A 182 11.17 2.89 14.08
CA ALA A 182 11.01 3.58 15.35
C ALA A 182 10.41 2.66 16.42
N LEU A 183 9.33 1.93 16.09
CA LEU A 183 8.71 0.96 17.01
C LEU A 183 9.68 -0.16 17.41
N ARG A 184 10.44 -0.71 16.45
CA ARG A 184 11.44 -1.74 16.75
C ARG A 184 12.55 -1.20 17.64
N LYS A 185 13.07 -0.01 17.36
CA LYS A 185 14.08 0.66 18.19
C LYS A 185 13.58 0.92 19.61
N ALA A 186 12.30 1.26 19.77
CA ALA A 186 11.65 1.46 21.06
C ALA A 186 11.24 0.15 21.76
N GLY A 187 11.58 -1.02 21.21
CA GLY A 187 11.22 -2.33 21.78
C GLY A 187 9.72 -2.61 21.79
N LYS A 188 8.92 -1.90 20.97
CA LYS A 188 7.46 -2.05 20.91
C LYS A 188 6.99 -3.18 19.99
N ILE A 189 7.85 -3.58 19.06
CA ILE A 189 7.65 -4.75 18.19
C ILE A 189 8.96 -5.55 18.11
N GLY A 190 8.85 -6.88 18.03
CA GLY A 190 10.02 -7.76 17.93
C GLY A 190 10.67 -7.77 16.54
N SER A 191 9.87 -7.54 15.49
CA SER A 191 10.30 -7.56 14.09
C SER A 191 9.52 -6.53 13.27
N ARG A 192 10.05 -6.14 12.10
CA ARG A 192 9.40 -5.23 11.13
C ARG A 192 8.38 -5.99 10.30
N VAL A 193 7.38 -6.52 10.99
CA VAL A 193 6.23 -7.21 10.42
C VAL A 193 5.01 -6.31 10.50
N TRP A 194 4.19 -6.31 9.45
CA TRP A 194 2.85 -5.76 9.51
C TRP A 194 1.86 -6.68 8.80
N SER A 195 0.64 -6.76 9.30
CA SER A 195 -0.43 -7.55 8.71
C SER A 195 -1.70 -6.74 8.58
N ILE A 196 -2.42 -6.88 7.48
CA ILE A 196 -3.63 -6.10 7.22
C ILE A 196 -4.83 -6.99 6.86
N PHE A 197 -5.95 -6.63 7.45
CA PHE A 197 -7.29 -7.02 7.05
C PHE A 197 -8.12 -5.75 6.86
N TRP A 198 -8.68 -5.51 5.68
CA TRP A 198 -9.37 -4.25 5.39
C TRP A 198 -10.70 -4.12 6.17
N GLY A 199 -11.30 -5.24 6.54
CA GLY A 199 -12.65 -5.28 7.11
C GLY A 199 -13.72 -5.58 6.07
N ARG A 200 -14.99 -5.51 6.49
CA ARG A 200 -16.17 -5.66 5.61
C ARG A 200 -17.02 -4.41 5.70
N MET A 201 -17.35 -3.86 4.54
CA MET A 201 -18.16 -2.66 4.39
C MET A 201 -19.47 -3.00 3.67
N TRP A 202 -20.44 -2.07 3.68
CA TRP A 202 -21.70 -2.20 2.93
C TRP A 202 -22.49 -3.48 3.21
N ILE A 203 -22.37 -3.98 4.45
CA ILE A 203 -23.17 -5.05 5.02
C ILE A 203 -23.93 -4.51 6.22
N LYS A 204 -24.98 -5.22 6.65
CA LYS A 204 -25.84 -4.81 7.77
C LYS A 204 -25.03 -4.48 9.04
N GLU A 205 -24.03 -5.30 9.34
CA GLU A 205 -23.12 -5.10 10.46
C GLU A 205 -21.70 -5.04 9.92
N PRO A 206 -21.18 -3.83 9.61
CA PRO A 206 -19.81 -3.67 9.17
C PRO A 206 -18.82 -4.28 10.17
N LEU A 207 -17.74 -4.81 9.61
CA LEU A 207 -16.63 -5.36 10.38
C LEU A 207 -15.43 -4.45 10.18
N ASP A 208 -14.95 -3.85 11.25
CA ASP A 208 -13.73 -3.06 11.21
C ASP A 208 -12.53 -3.94 10.82
N GLY A 209 -11.60 -3.30 10.11
CA GLY A 209 -10.33 -3.88 9.75
C GLY A 209 -9.31 -3.70 10.86
N SER A 210 -8.11 -4.21 10.60
CA SER A 210 -6.98 -4.10 11.52
C SER A 210 -5.67 -4.08 10.76
N LEU A 211 -4.74 -3.24 11.23
CA LEU A 211 -3.32 -3.33 10.90
C LEU A 211 -2.58 -3.82 12.15
N VAL A 212 -2.04 -5.03 12.11
CA VAL A 212 -1.28 -5.65 13.20
C VAL A 212 0.21 -5.42 12.97
N LEU A 213 0.96 -4.96 13.97
CA LEU A 213 2.39 -4.70 13.87
C LEU A 213 3.17 -5.70 14.73
N GLY A 214 4.29 -6.24 14.23
CA GLY A 214 5.09 -7.26 14.90
C GLY A 214 4.47 -8.68 14.89
N GLY A 215 3.38 -8.89 14.15
CA GLY A 215 2.67 -10.16 14.12
C GLY A 215 1.44 -10.18 13.22
N TYR A 216 0.56 -11.15 13.44
CA TYR A 216 -0.72 -11.29 12.75
C TYR A 216 -1.83 -11.77 13.71
N ASP A 217 -3.08 -11.72 13.25
CA ASP A 217 -4.25 -12.23 13.98
C ASP A 217 -4.67 -13.59 13.39
N GLU A 218 -4.41 -14.68 14.11
CA GLU A 218 -4.71 -16.03 13.64
C GLU A 218 -6.22 -16.30 13.54
N LYS A 219 -7.07 -15.51 14.21
CA LYS A 219 -8.53 -15.64 14.07
C LYS A 219 -9.03 -15.07 12.75
N LYS A 220 -8.24 -14.25 12.06
CA LYS A 220 -8.58 -13.61 10.78
C LYS A 220 -8.14 -14.40 9.56
N VAL A 221 -7.54 -15.57 9.73
CA VAL A 221 -7.07 -16.42 8.64
C VAL A 221 -7.77 -17.77 8.64
N ILE A 222 -8.02 -18.33 7.45
CA ILE A 222 -8.52 -19.70 7.28
C ILE A 222 -7.78 -20.42 6.16
N GLY A 223 -7.66 -21.74 6.30
CA GLY A 223 -7.07 -22.61 5.30
C GLY A 223 -5.54 -22.50 5.21
N LYS A 224 -5.00 -22.98 4.07
CA LYS A 224 -3.57 -22.93 3.79
C LYS A 224 -3.15 -21.52 3.39
N ASN A 225 -1.91 -21.16 3.71
CA ASN A 225 -1.32 -19.90 3.31
C ASN A 225 -0.47 -20.04 2.05
N HIS A 226 -0.15 -18.89 1.46
CA HIS A 226 0.87 -18.76 0.44
C HIS A 226 1.92 -17.78 0.94
N THR A 227 3.15 -18.23 1.15
CA THR A 227 4.29 -17.37 1.48
C THR A 227 5.21 -17.29 0.27
N ALA A 228 5.63 -16.08 -0.08
CA ALA A 228 6.52 -15.81 -1.21
C ALA A 228 7.52 -14.70 -0.86
N PRO A 229 8.67 -14.66 -1.56
CA PRO A 229 9.64 -13.57 -1.40
C PRO A 229 9.07 -12.23 -1.87
N LEU A 230 9.54 -11.14 -1.27
CA LEU A 230 9.32 -9.78 -1.79
C LEU A 230 10.19 -9.59 -3.04
N VAL A 231 9.53 -9.43 -4.19
CA VAL A 231 10.17 -9.26 -5.50
C VAL A 231 9.77 -7.92 -6.10
N TYR A 232 10.64 -6.94 -5.94
CA TYR A 232 10.41 -5.59 -6.43
C TYR A 232 10.76 -5.44 -7.91
N GLY A 233 9.98 -4.64 -8.64
CA GLY A 233 10.25 -4.31 -10.04
C GLY A 233 9.56 -3.04 -10.50
N ASP A 234 10.15 -2.38 -11.48
CA ASP A 234 9.58 -1.23 -12.17
C ASP A 234 8.32 -1.61 -12.96
N PHE A 235 7.46 -0.61 -13.19
CA PHE A 235 6.23 -0.70 -14.00
C PHE A 235 6.48 -0.78 -15.50
N ASP A 236 7.75 -0.82 -15.94
CA ASP A 236 8.12 -0.91 -17.35
C ASP A 236 7.75 -2.32 -17.88
N GLY A 237 6.44 -2.57 -18.08
CA GLY A 237 5.86 -3.84 -18.50
C GLY A 237 4.86 -4.44 -17.50
N SER A 238 4.20 -5.51 -17.92
CA SER A 238 3.16 -6.22 -17.15
C SER A 238 3.67 -6.96 -15.90
N ASP A 239 4.98 -7.05 -15.74
CA ASP A 239 5.63 -7.86 -14.69
C ASP A 239 6.19 -7.00 -13.54
N GLY A 240 5.90 -5.69 -13.52
CA GLY A 240 6.31 -4.81 -12.42
C GLY A 240 5.61 -5.10 -11.09
N CYS A 241 6.26 -4.77 -9.97
CA CYS A 241 5.58 -4.69 -8.67
C CYS A 241 6.38 -3.85 -7.68
N TRP A 242 5.95 -2.61 -7.44
CA TRP A 242 6.68 -1.65 -6.60
C TRP A 242 6.55 -1.96 -5.10
N THR A 243 5.48 -2.64 -4.67
CA THR A 243 5.32 -3.10 -3.28
C THR A 243 6.14 -4.37 -3.00
N GLY A 244 6.59 -5.07 -4.04
CA GLY A 244 7.28 -6.36 -3.96
C GLY A 244 6.36 -7.56 -3.72
N MET A 245 5.05 -7.34 -3.49
CA MET A 245 4.08 -8.37 -3.15
C MET A 245 3.45 -8.95 -4.42
N LYS A 246 4.25 -9.71 -5.18
CA LYS A 246 3.86 -10.26 -6.47
C LYS A 246 3.17 -11.63 -6.31
N VAL A 247 2.03 -11.81 -6.95
CA VAL A 247 1.33 -13.10 -7.07
C VAL A 247 0.95 -13.40 -8.51
N THR A 248 0.91 -14.67 -8.88
CA THR A 248 0.35 -15.10 -10.18
C THR A 248 -1.10 -15.52 -9.98
N VAL A 249 -2.02 -14.77 -10.57
CA VAL A 249 -3.44 -15.16 -10.68
C VAL A 249 -3.60 -15.98 -11.95
N THR A 250 -4.08 -17.21 -11.80
CA THR A 250 -4.31 -18.15 -12.91
C THR A 250 -5.74 -18.10 -13.42
N ASP A 251 -6.69 -17.63 -12.59
CA ASP A 251 -8.08 -17.45 -12.99
C ASP A 251 -8.80 -16.48 -12.07
N VAL A 252 -9.79 -15.77 -12.60
CA VAL A 252 -10.80 -15.05 -11.83
C VAL A 252 -12.16 -15.52 -12.33
N GLN A 253 -12.93 -16.13 -11.44
CA GLN A 253 -14.23 -16.72 -11.77
C GLN A 253 -15.37 -15.90 -11.20
N ILE A 254 -16.35 -15.58 -12.04
CA ILE A 254 -17.67 -15.13 -11.61
C ILE A 254 -18.42 -16.34 -11.07
N ASN A 255 -18.79 -16.30 -9.79
CA ASN A 255 -19.52 -17.35 -9.10
C ASN A 255 -20.98 -16.93 -8.92
N TYR A 256 -21.87 -17.40 -9.80
CA TYR A 256 -23.30 -17.14 -9.67
C TYR A 256 -23.93 -17.95 -8.54
N LEU A 257 -24.99 -17.43 -7.93
CA LEU A 257 -25.75 -18.12 -6.87
C LEU A 257 -26.28 -19.51 -7.29
N GLY A 258 -26.52 -19.72 -8.59
CA GLY A 258 -26.94 -21.01 -9.15
C GLY A 258 -25.83 -22.07 -9.26
N GLY A 259 -24.60 -21.78 -8.80
CA GLY A 259 -23.47 -22.70 -8.82
C GLY A 259 -22.64 -22.68 -10.11
N THR A 260 -23.06 -21.93 -11.12
CA THR A 260 -22.27 -21.72 -12.35
C THR A 260 -21.07 -20.83 -12.07
N ASN A 261 -19.89 -21.34 -12.42
CA ASN A 261 -18.63 -20.58 -12.35
C ASN A 261 -18.14 -20.30 -13.76
N VAL A 262 -17.86 -19.04 -14.08
CA VAL A 262 -17.39 -18.63 -15.41
C VAL A 262 -16.11 -17.83 -15.26
N SER A 263 -15.05 -18.27 -15.93
CA SER A 263 -13.76 -17.57 -15.97
C SER A 263 -13.86 -16.29 -16.80
N ILE A 264 -13.26 -15.20 -16.32
CA ILE A 264 -13.06 -13.97 -17.11
C ILE A 264 -11.72 -13.99 -17.87
N PHE A 265 -10.90 -15.02 -17.68
CA PHE A 265 -9.57 -15.08 -18.29
C PHE A 265 -9.67 -15.47 -19.76
N PRO A 266 -8.96 -14.74 -20.65
CA PRO A 266 -8.67 -15.25 -21.97
C PRO A 266 -7.98 -16.64 -21.89
N LYS A 267 -8.18 -17.47 -22.91
CA LYS A 267 -7.66 -18.84 -22.88
C LYS A 267 -6.13 -18.85 -22.83
N GLY A 268 -5.57 -19.60 -21.89
CA GLY A 268 -4.13 -19.85 -21.79
C GLY A 268 -3.31 -18.68 -21.25
N THR A 269 -3.95 -17.70 -20.61
CA THR A 269 -3.27 -16.54 -20.02
C THR A 269 -3.21 -16.63 -18.49
N THR A 270 -2.33 -15.83 -17.90
CA THR A 270 -2.21 -15.62 -16.46
C THR A 270 -1.99 -14.13 -16.20
N LEU A 271 -2.28 -13.65 -14.99
CA LEU A 271 -1.97 -12.28 -14.57
C LEU A 271 -0.89 -12.32 -13.48
N GLN A 272 0.24 -11.64 -13.70
CA GLN A 272 1.13 -11.29 -12.60
C GLN A 272 0.58 -10.03 -11.94
N CYS A 273 0.04 -10.17 -10.73
CA CYS A 273 -0.54 -9.04 -10.01
C CYS A 273 0.42 -8.55 -8.94
N CYS A 274 0.50 -7.22 -8.78
CA CYS A 274 1.06 -6.59 -7.60
C CYS A 274 -0.06 -6.37 -6.58
N ILE A 275 0.14 -6.78 -5.33
CA ILE A 275 -0.80 -6.45 -4.24
C ILE A 275 -0.46 -5.04 -3.75
N ASP A 276 -1.46 -4.18 -3.66
CA ASP A 276 -1.31 -2.80 -3.16
C ASP A 276 -2.45 -2.40 -2.21
N PRO A 277 -2.20 -2.36 -0.88
CA PRO A 277 -3.19 -1.91 0.10
C PRO A 277 -3.61 -0.44 -0.04
N ALA A 278 -2.82 0.41 -0.70
CA ALA A 278 -3.15 1.82 -0.90
C ALA A 278 -4.02 2.03 -2.16
N ASN A 279 -3.99 1.11 -3.12
CA ASN A 279 -4.88 1.17 -4.28
C ASN A 279 -6.36 0.98 -3.85
N HIS A 280 -7.26 1.84 -4.30
CA HIS A 280 -8.66 1.88 -3.86
C HIS A 280 -9.61 0.95 -4.62
N LEU A 281 -9.12 0.11 -5.53
CA LEU A 281 -9.94 -0.86 -6.26
C LEU A 281 -9.76 -2.29 -5.75
N LEU A 282 -10.57 -3.22 -6.25
CA LEU A 282 -10.39 -4.66 -6.07
C LEU A 282 -9.37 -5.20 -7.08
N LEU A 283 -9.56 -4.88 -8.36
CA LEU A 283 -8.75 -5.40 -9.46
C LEU A 283 -8.57 -4.33 -10.54
N GLU A 284 -7.32 -4.08 -10.91
CA GLU A 284 -6.96 -3.39 -12.14
C GLU A 284 -6.29 -4.42 -13.06
N ALA A 285 -6.81 -4.60 -14.28
CA ALA A 285 -6.31 -5.64 -15.18
C ALA A 285 -6.37 -5.20 -16.66
N PRO A 286 -5.61 -5.84 -17.56
CA PRO A 286 -5.66 -5.52 -18.98
C PRO A 286 -7.08 -5.62 -19.57
N THR A 287 -7.40 -4.72 -20.49
CA THR A 287 -8.72 -4.59 -21.12
C THR A 287 -9.37 -5.93 -21.57
N PRO A 288 -8.66 -6.94 -22.11
CA PRO A 288 -9.30 -8.21 -22.48
C PRO A 288 -9.99 -8.95 -21.32
N TYR A 289 -9.46 -8.86 -20.10
CA TYR A 289 -10.04 -9.50 -18.92
C TYR A 289 -11.31 -8.77 -18.47
N ILE A 290 -11.26 -7.43 -18.52
CA ILE A 290 -12.38 -6.57 -18.14
C ILE A 290 -13.52 -6.69 -19.14
N ARG A 291 -13.22 -6.70 -20.45
CA ARG A 291 -14.24 -6.95 -21.49
C ARG A 291 -14.90 -8.32 -21.37
N ASN A 292 -14.15 -9.35 -20.97
CA ASN A 292 -14.75 -10.66 -20.69
C ASN A 292 -15.69 -10.58 -19.48
N PHE A 293 -15.28 -9.91 -18.40
CA PHE A 293 -16.16 -9.67 -17.25
C PHE A 293 -17.45 -8.96 -17.65
N GLU A 294 -17.37 -7.87 -18.42
CA GLU A 294 -18.54 -7.12 -18.91
C GLU A 294 -19.42 -7.98 -19.82
N SER A 295 -18.83 -8.75 -20.73
CA SER A 295 -19.55 -9.65 -21.64
C SER A 295 -20.30 -10.75 -20.89
N ILE A 296 -19.64 -11.41 -19.92
CA ILE A 296 -20.22 -12.51 -19.14
C ILE A 296 -21.27 -11.99 -18.16
N SER A 297 -20.97 -10.91 -17.44
CA SER A 297 -21.91 -10.27 -16.53
C SER A 297 -23.10 -9.67 -17.28
N GLY A 298 -22.90 -9.26 -18.53
CA GLY A 298 -23.83 -8.51 -19.36
C GLY A 298 -24.29 -7.21 -18.69
N LEU A 299 -23.41 -6.60 -17.90
CA LEU A 299 -23.58 -5.27 -17.31
C LEU A 299 -23.27 -4.20 -18.36
N LYS A 300 -23.94 -3.06 -18.25
CA LYS A 300 -23.63 -1.87 -19.06
C LYS A 300 -22.79 -0.93 -18.24
N THR A 301 -21.53 -0.77 -18.61
CA THR A 301 -20.46 -0.08 -17.86
C THR A 301 -19.91 1.10 -18.65
N ASN A 302 -20.81 1.92 -19.20
CA ASN A 302 -20.45 3.01 -20.13
C ASN A 302 -19.77 4.22 -19.45
N TYR A 303 -19.55 4.16 -18.14
CA TYR A 303 -19.03 5.25 -17.33
C TYR A 303 -18.06 4.72 -16.29
N SER A 304 -17.14 5.59 -15.86
CA SER A 304 -16.29 5.37 -14.70
C SER A 304 -16.72 6.28 -13.54
N SER A 305 -16.49 5.82 -12.32
CA SER A 305 -16.78 6.60 -11.11
C SER A 305 -15.78 7.75 -10.95
N SER A 306 -16.29 8.92 -10.57
CA SER A 306 -15.51 10.10 -10.20
C SER A 306 -15.45 10.32 -8.67
N GLY A 307 -16.01 9.38 -7.89
CA GLY A 307 -16.17 9.50 -6.45
C GLY A 307 -14.90 9.15 -5.66
N LEU A 308 -15.07 8.52 -4.49
CA LEU A 308 -13.96 7.99 -3.68
C LEU A 308 -13.29 6.77 -4.33
N HIS A 309 -13.99 6.08 -5.24
CA HIS A 309 -13.48 4.92 -5.99
C HIS A 309 -13.17 5.33 -7.42
N TRP A 310 -12.25 6.27 -7.57
CA TRP A 310 -11.90 6.84 -8.87
C TRP A 310 -11.63 5.77 -9.92
N ASN A 311 -12.15 5.97 -11.13
CA ASN A 311 -11.99 5.08 -12.27
C ASN A 311 -12.61 3.66 -12.14
N ALA A 312 -13.33 3.35 -11.04
CA ALA A 312 -14.13 2.13 -10.97
C ALA A 312 -15.18 2.10 -12.09
N LEU A 313 -15.39 0.96 -12.75
CA LEU A 313 -16.51 0.82 -13.70
C LEU A 313 -17.83 1.13 -13.01
N GLN A 314 -18.77 1.78 -13.72
CA GLN A 314 -20.05 2.19 -13.15
C GLN A 314 -21.22 1.66 -13.97
N THR A 315 -22.23 1.12 -13.29
CA THR A 315 -23.44 0.57 -13.91
C THR A 315 -24.73 1.06 -13.24
N GLY A 316 -25.84 0.94 -13.98
CA GLY A 316 -27.18 1.29 -13.50
C GLY A 316 -27.79 0.17 -12.64
N LEU A 317 -29.08 0.31 -12.34
CA LEU A 317 -29.86 -0.71 -11.62
C LEU A 317 -30.73 -1.58 -12.55
N ASP A 318 -30.59 -1.41 -13.87
CA ASP A 318 -31.39 -2.11 -14.88
C ASP A 318 -31.16 -3.62 -14.86
N LYS A 319 -29.99 -4.07 -14.39
CA LYS A 319 -29.66 -5.48 -14.22
C LYS A 319 -29.10 -5.75 -12.83
N GLN A 320 -29.70 -6.69 -12.12
CA GLN A 320 -29.13 -7.20 -10.88
C GLN A 320 -28.00 -8.18 -11.20
N PHE A 321 -26.79 -7.88 -10.74
CA PHE A 321 -25.65 -8.77 -10.81
C PHE A 321 -25.23 -9.20 -9.41
N LEU A 322 -25.67 -10.40 -9.03
CA LEU A 322 -25.42 -11.01 -7.72
C LEU A 322 -24.51 -12.22 -7.90
N ALA A 323 -23.21 -11.95 -7.98
CA ALA A 323 -22.19 -12.98 -8.11
C ALA A 323 -20.96 -12.60 -7.29
N ASP A 324 -20.30 -13.60 -6.71
CA ASP A 324 -19.00 -13.41 -6.08
C ASP A 324 -17.89 -13.53 -7.12
N LEU A 325 -16.69 -13.09 -6.76
CA LEU A 325 -15.49 -13.32 -7.55
C LEU A 325 -14.53 -14.23 -6.78
N THR A 326 -14.09 -15.33 -7.38
CA THR A 326 -13.04 -16.17 -6.82
C THR A 326 -11.76 -16.01 -7.64
N PHE A 327 -10.72 -15.51 -6.98
CA PHE A 327 -9.36 -15.42 -7.50
C PHE A 327 -8.63 -16.73 -7.20
N HIS A 328 -8.10 -17.37 -8.24
CA HIS A 328 -7.29 -18.57 -8.11
C HIS A 328 -5.83 -18.20 -8.37
N LEU A 329 -4.96 -18.50 -7.41
CA LEU A 329 -3.53 -18.26 -7.52
C LEU A 329 -2.82 -19.55 -7.95
N ASP A 330 -1.66 -19.40 -8.60
CA ASP A 330 -0.79 -20.52 -9.00
C ASP A 330 -0.36 -21.42 -7.81
N SER A 331 -0.26 -20.83 -6.62
CA SER A 331 -0.03 -21.52 -5.35
C SER A 331 -1.15 -22.49 -4.92
N GLY A 332 -2.31 -22.43 -5.60
CA GLY A 332 -3.52 -23.14 -5.22
C GLY A 332 -4.38 -22.43 -4.18
N LEU A 333 -3.94 -21.27 -3.67
CA LEU A 333 -4.76 -20.42 -2.81
C LEU A 333 -5.96 -19.86 -3.60
N LYS A 334 -7.13 -19.86 -2.98
CA LYS A 334 -8.37 -19.33 -3.54
C LYS A 334 -8.91 -18.25 -2.63
N ILE A 335 -9.13 -17.06 -3.19
CA ILE A 335 -9.69 -15.91 -2.47
C ILE A 335 -11.06 -15.58 -3.04
N ARG A 336 -12.12 -15.78 -2.25
CA ARG A 336 -13.50 -15.46 -2.66
C ARG A 336 -13.92 -14.11 -2.11
N VAL A 337 -14.20 -13.16 -2.99
CA VAL A 337 -14.67 -11.80 -2.70
C VAL A 337 -16.19 -11.74 -2.89
N PRO A 338 -16.97 -11.50 -1.81
CA PRO A 338 -18.41 -11.37 -1.91
C PRO A 338 -18.85 -10.20 -2.79
N ASN A 339 -19.97 -10.34 -3.51
CA ASN A 339 -20.54 -9.31 -4.38
C ASN A 339 -20.60 -7.92 -3.74
N ASN A 340 -21.07 -7.85 -2.50
CA ASN A 340 -21.25 -6.59 -1.76
C ASN A 340 -19.94 -5.90 -1.32
N GLN A 341 -18.78 -6.49 -1.60
CA GLN A 341 -17.47 -5.87 -1.35
C GLN A 341 -16.83 -5.25 -2.59
N TYR A 342 -17.40 -5.46 -3.77
CA TYR A 342 -16.90 -4.87 -5.01
C TYR A 342 -17.99 -4.30 -5.93
N MET A 343 -19.27 -4.64 -5.71
CA MET A 343 -20.44 -4.05 -6.35
C MET A 343 -21.18 -3.20 -5.32
N ILE A 344 -20.88 -1.90 -5.29
CA ILE A 344 -21.24 -1.02 -4.17
C ILE A 344 -22.03 0.19 -4.66
N PRO A 345 -22.85 0.86 -3.82
CA PRO A 345 -23.35 2.19 -4.15
C PRO A 345 -22.18 3.13 -4.41
N SER A 346 -22.31 4.05 -5.38
CA SER A 346 -21.27 5.05 -5.61
C SER A 346 -21.15 5.95 -4.39
N VAL A 347 -19.93 6.18 -3.90
CA VAL A 347 -19.66 6.96 -2.68
C VAL A 347 -18.80 8.17 -3.01
N ASP A 348 -19.12 9.32 -2.41
CA ASP A 348 -18.37 10.55 -2.56
C ASP A 348 -18.39 11.39 -1.27
N ILE A 349 -17.60 12.46 -1.22
CA ILE A 349 -17.67 13.52 -0.21
C ILE A 349 -18.34 14.74 -0.85
N ALA A 350 -19.50 15.13 -0.33
CA ALA A 350 -20.22 16.30 -0.79
C ALA A 350 -19.49 17.60 -0.41
N SER A 351 -19.90 18.72 -1.04
CA SER A 351 -19.33 20.05 -0.77
C SER A 351 -19.42 20.50 0.68
N ASN A 352 -20.30 19.92 1.49
CA ASN A 352 -20.40 20.20 2.93
C ASN A 352 -19.57 19.22 3.78
N GLY A 353 -18.59 18.52 3.19
CA GLY A 353 -17.72 17.56 3.86
C GLY A 353 -18.39 16.23 4.25
N SER A 354 -19.70 16.05 4.05
CA SER A 354 -20.39 14.81 4.41
C SER A 354 -20.15 13.71 3.38
N ARG A 355 -19.94 12.46 3.83
CA ARG A 355 -19.91 11.28 2.97
C ARG A 355 -21.32 10.96 2.50
N VAL A 356 -21.51 10.95 1.19
CA VAL A 356 -22.78 10.67 0.53
C VAL A 356 -22.69 9.41 -0.32
N SER A 357 -23.81 8.71 -0.45
CA SER A 357 -23.92 7.52 -1.30
C SER A 357 -25.04 7.68 -2.31
N ASN A 358 -24.75 7.49 -3.60
CA ASN A 358 -25.75 7.44 -4.65
C ASN A 358 -26.19 5.99 -4.89
N THR A 359 -27.39 5.65 -4.43
CA THR A 359 -27.93 4.29 -4.57
C THR A 359 -28.56 4.01 -5.94
N SER A 360 -28.67 4.99 -6.83
CA SER A 360 -29.19 4.83 -8.19
C SER A 360 -28.15 4.33 -9.18
N LYS A 361 -26.89 4.26 -8.75
CA LYS A 361 -25.76 3.72 -9.51
C LYS A 361 -24.99 2.72 -8.67
N ARG A 362 -24.18 1.89 -9.32
CA ARG A 362 -23.24 0.99 -8.66
C ARG A 362 -21.86 1.20 -9.22
N ASP A 363 -20.89 1.35 -8.34
CA ASP A 363 -19.48 1.24 -8.68
C ASP A 363 -19.10 -0.23 -8.57
N ILE A 364 -18.51 -0.75 -9.64
CA ILE A 364 -17.85 -2.04 -9.72
C ILE A 364 -16.38 -1.73 -9.51
N LEU A 365 -15.79 -2.16 -8.40
CA LEU A 365 -14.43 -1.80 -7.98
C LEU A 365 -13.35 -2.51 -8.82
N ILE A 366 -13.56 -2.59 -10.12
CA ILE A 366 -12.69 -3.19 -11.11
C ILE A 366 -12.55 -2.17 -12.22
N THR A 367 -11.38 -2.09 -12.84
CA THR A 367 -11.16 -1.24 -14.02
C THR A 367 -10.13 -1.88 -14.94
N ASP A 368 -10.06 -1.38 -16.17
CA ASP A 368 -8.98 -1.74 -17.09
C ASP A 368 -7.77 -0.82 -16.99
N ILE A 369 -6.62 -1.39 -17.31
CA ILE A 369 -5.35 -0.67 -17.45
C ILE A 369 -4.74 -1.02 -18.80
N ASP A 370 -4.23 -0.01 -19.49
CA ASP A 370 -3.57 -0.18 -20.79
C ASP A 370 -2.09 -0.50 -20.62
N ASP A 371 -1.41 0.28 -19.77
CA ASP A 371 0.00 0.14 -19.46
C ASP A 371 0.15 -0.15 -17.96
N GLY A 372 0.88 -1.22 -17.62
CA GLY A 372 1.22 -1.56 -16.23
C GLY A 372 1.03 -3.01 -15.81
N PRO A 373 1.56 -3.39 -14.65
CA PRO A 373 1.21 -4.64 -14.01
C PRO A 373 -0.21 -4.54 -13.44
N PRO A 374 -1.01 -5.61 -13.59
CA PRO A 374 -2.27 -5.78 -12.88
C PRO A 374 -2.13 -5.54 -11.38
N ILE A 375 -3.16 -4.98 -10.74
CA ILE A 375 -3.15 -4.64 -9.31
C ILE A 375 -4.27 -5.39 -8.59
N LEU A 376 -3.96 -5.98 -7.44
CA LEU A 376 -4.94 -6.40 -6.44
C LEU A 376 -4.94 -5.36 -5.32
N GLY A 377 -5.95 -4.48 -5.35
CA GLY A 377 -6.03 -3.34 -4.45
C GLY A 377 -6.66 -3.68 -3.09
N ARG A 378 -6.95 -2.64 -2.29
CA ARG A 378 -7.43 -2.81 -0.91
C ARG A 378 -8.70 -3.63 -0.77
N TYR A 379 -9.59 -3.62 -1.77
CA TYR A 379 -10.85 -4.35 -1.68
C TYR A 379 -10.67 -5.86 -1.84
N PHE A 380 -9.54 -6.31 -2.41
CA PHE A 380 -9.10 -7.71 -2.34
C PHE A 380 -8.86 -8.14 -0.88
N LEU A 381 -8.31 -7.23 -0.07
CA LEU A 381 -8.00 -7.43 1.35
C LEU A 381 -9.23 -7.36 2.28
N THR A 382 -10.43 -7.19 1.71
CA THR A 382 -11.67 -7.51 2.43
C THR A 382 -11.81 -9.02 2.62
N SER A 383 -11.28 -9.82 1.67
CA SER A 383 -11.36 -11.28 1.64
C SER A 383 -10.02 -11.99 1.74
N ALA A 384 -8.92 -11.27 1.59
CA ALA A 384 -7.58 -11.79 1.87
C ALA A 384 -7.02 -11.16 3.14
N TYR A 385 -6.20 -11.93 3.85
CA TYR A 385 -5.40 -11.44 4.97
C TYR A 385 -3.94 -11.46 4.52
N LEU A 386 -3.28 -10.31 4.59
CA LEU A 386 -1.92 -10.12 4.11
C LEU A 386 -1.00 -9.86 5.30
N MET A 387 0.14 -10.54 5.35
CA MET A 387 1.25 -10.26 6.25
C MET A 387 2.50 -9.97 5.44
N VAL A 388 3.25 -8.95 5.83
CA VAL A 388 4.55 -8.59 5.23
C VAL A 388 5.60 -8.61 6.31
N ASN A 389 6.68 -9.32 6.05
CA ASN A 389 7.83 -9.41 6.92
C ASN A 389 9.05 -8.84 6.20
N HIS A 390 9.38 -7.58 6.50
CA HIS A 390 10.52 -6.89 5.88
C HIS A 390 11.87 -7.44 6.32
N ASP A 391 11.93 -8.03 7.52
CA ASP A 391 13.17 -8.64 8.04
C ASP A 391 13.47 -9.98 7.37
N ALA A 392 12.43 -10.78 7.08
CA ALA A 392 12.58 -12.04 6.34
C ALA A 392 12.55 -11.86 4.80
N GLY A 393 12.18 -10.67 4.31
CA GLY A 393 12.08 -10.40 2.88
C GLY A 393 10.93 -11.17 2.19
N THR A 394 9.81 -11.36 2.89
CA THR A 394 8.69 -12.21 2.43
C THR A 394 7.34 -11.58 2.73
N PHE A 395 6.32 -11.97 1.98
CA PHE A 395 4.92 -11.75 2.34
C PHE A 395 4.17 -13.08 2.41
N THR A 396 3.09 -13.10 3.17
CA THR A 396 2.21 -14.26 3.31
C THR A 396 0.75 -13.85 3.13
N LEU A 397 0.00 -14.65 2.37
CA LEU A 397 -1.39 -14.43 2.05
C LEU A 397 -2.26 -15.60 2.53
N TRP A 398 -3.43 -15.28 3.07
CA TRP A 398 -4.48 -16.25 3.41
C TRP A 398 -5.84 -15.79 2.88
N GLN A 399 -6.78 -16.72 2.77
CA GLN A 399 -8.19 -16.36 2.80
C GLN A 399 -8.53 -15.78 4.18
N ALA A 400 -9.16 -14.62 4.20
CA ALA A 400 -9.59 -13.97 5.43
C ALA A 400 -10.81 -14.65 6.03
N ASN A 401 -10.83 -14.73 7.35
CA ASN A 401 -11.95 -15.14 8.18
C ASN A 401 -12.66 -13.90 8.75
N THR A 402 -13.94 -13.74 8.43
CA THR A 402 -14.74 -12.57 8.83
C THR A 402 -15.31 -12.78 10.23
N THR A 403 -14.46 -12.64 11.24
CA THR A 403 -14.85 -12.76 12.66
C THR A 403 -14.48 -11.51 13.44
N ARG A 404 -15.16 -11.26 14.56
CA ARG A 404 -14.77 -10.26 15.56
C ARG A 404 -13.77 -10.83 16.59
N GLU A 405 -13.62 -12.15 16.62
CA GLU A 405 -12.59 -12.81 17.44
C GLU A 405 -11.18 -12.34 17.05
N ARG A 406 -10.28 -12.39 18.02
CA ARG A 406 -8.89 -11.99 17.88
C ARG A 406 -8.00 -12.92 18.69
N SER A 407 -6.88 -13.34 18.09
CA SER A 407 -5.78 -14.00 18.78
C SER A 407 -4.49 -13.60 18.08
N LEU A 408 -3.60 -12.92 18.79
CA LEU A 408 -2.40 -12.33 18.20
C LEU A 408 -1.24 -13.31 18.27
N VAL A 409 -0.53 -13.44 17.16
CA VAL A 409 0.65 -14.29 17.04
C VAL A 409 1.85 -13.41 16.71
N ARG A 410 2.88 -13.49 17.57
CA ARG A 410 4.18 -12.83 17.33
C ARG A 410 4.88 -13.48 16.14
N VAL A 411 5.53 -12.64 15.34
CA VAL A 411 6.38 -13.11 14.24
C VAL A 411 7.78 -12.56 14.45
N PHE A 412 8.78 -13.42 14.29
CA PHE A 412 10.18 -13.08 14.39
C PHE A 412 10.89 -13.42 13.09
N ASP A 413 11.91 -12.63 12.75
CA ASP A 413 12.95 -13.06 11.82
C ASP A 413 13.88 -14.08 12.50
N GLU A 414 14.73 -14.75 11.72
CA GLU A 414 15.64 -15.77 12.24
C GLU A 414 16.65 -15.24 13.27
N GLU A 415 17.13 -14.00 13.13
CA GLU A 415 18.10 -13.42 14.05
C GLU A 415 17.43 -13.14 15.41
N THR A 416 16.25 -12.55 15.38
CA THR A 416 15.46 -12.29 16.60
C THR A 416 14.98 -13.60 17.22
N GLY A 417 14.51 -14.55 16.41
CA GLY A 417 14.04 -15.87 16.87
C GLY A 417 15.10 -16.65 17.66
N LYS A 418 16.37 -16.62 17.22
CA LYS A 418 17.51 -17.23 17.95
C LYS A 418 17.80 -16.57 19.30
N LYS A 419 17.48 -15.29 19.46
CA LYS A 419 17.62 -14.58 20.75
C LYS A 419 16.42 -14.85 21.67
N CYS A 420 15.29 -15.25 21.09
CA CYS A 420 14.01 -15.45 21.77
C CYS A 420 13.59 -16.93 21.86
N GLU A 421 14.54 -17.87 21.94
CA GLU A 421 14.31 -19.33 21.88
C GLU A 421 13.30 -19.87 22.92
N ASN A 422 13.02 -19.12 24.00
CA ASN A 422 12.06 -19.48 25.04
C ASN A 422 10.68 -18.79 24.89
N THR A 423 10.44 -18.03 23.82
CA THR A 423 9.23 -17.23 23.62
C THR A 423 8.26 -17.90 22.63
N THR A 424 6.96 -17.79 22.89
CA THR A 424 5.92 -18.19 21.95
C THR A 424 5.82 -17.20 20.78
N GLY A 425 6.18 -17.68 19.59
CA GLY A 425 6.06 -16.93 18.33
C GLY A 425 6.43 -17.79 17.11
N VAL A 426 6.12 -17.27 15.92
CA VAL A 426 6.48 -17.91 14.65
C VAL A 426 7.79 -17.31 14.14
N ILE A 427 8.79 -18.16 13.90
CA ILE A 427 10.01 -17.75 13.22
C ILE A 427 9.81 -17.93 11.72
N GLN A 428 9.90 -16.84 10.97
CA GLN A 428 9.78 -16.87 9.52
C GLN A 428 11.17 -16.94 8.88
N PRO A 429 11.44 -17.95 8.05
CA PRO A 429 12.75 -18.09 7.42
C PRO A 429 12.97 -16.98 6.40
N SER A 430 14.23 -16.58 6.24
CA SER A 430 14.60 -15.57 5.25
C SER A 430 14.39 -16.10 3.82
N ALA A 431 13.87 -15.26 2.93
CA ALA A 431 13.76 -15.61 1.52
C ALA A 431 15.14 -15.92 0.92
N SER A 432 15.31 -17.13 0.39
CA SER A 432 16.45 -17.47 -0.46
C SER A 432 16.13 -17.09 -1.90
N TYR A 433 16.83 -16.11 -2.46
CA TYR A 433 16.71 -15.76 -3.87
C TYR A 433 17.32 -16.85 -4.75
N THR A 434 16.55 -17.85 -5.14
CA THR A 434 16.91 -18.74 -6.27
C THR A 434 16.31 -18.16 -7.54
N GLY A 435 16.95 -17.15 -8.11
CA GLY A 435 16.64 -16.66 -9.45
C GLY A 435 17.32 -17.50 -10.52
N SER A 436 16.55 -18.27 -11.29
CA SER A 436 16.71 -18.40 -12.75
C SER A 436 15.60 -19.25 -13.35
N ALA A 437 15.03 -18.73 -14.44
CA ALA A 437 14.20 -19.46 -15.38
C ALA A 437 14.98 -20.65 -15.97
N SER A 438 14.31 -21.80 -16.13
CA SER A 438 14.18 -22.49 -17.43
C SER A 438 13.55 -23.88 -17.28
N GLU A 439 12.59 -24.09 -18.18
CA GLU A 439 12.33 -25.32 -18.93
C GLU A 439 11.57 -26.50 -18.30
N SER A 440 10.49 -26.80 -19.01
CA SER A 440 9.65 -27.97 -18.91
C SER A 440 10.42 -29.27 -19.14
N SER A 441 10.18 -30.26 -18.29
CA SER A 441 10.30 -31.66 -18.69
C SER A 441 9.07 -32.44 -18.23
N ARG A 442 8.41 -33.08 -19.20
CA ARG A 442 7.25 -33.95 -19.08
C ARG A 442 7.52 -35.17 -18.17
N PRO A 443 6.47 -35.82 -17.63
CA PRO A 443 6.60 -36.87 -16.63
C PRO A 443 6.81 -38.23 -17.28
N ASP A 444 7.65 -39.07 -16.69
CA ASP A 444 7.70 -40.50 -16.99
C ASP A 444 7.05 -41.31 -15.86
N ARG A 445 6.36 -42.38 -16.28
CA ARG A 445 5.52 -43.26 -15.45
C ARG A 445 6.37 -44.28 -14.69
N GLY A 446 6.04 -44.51 -13.42
CA GLY A 446 6.52 -45.66 -12.66
C GLY A 446 5.62 -45.95 -11.46
N ILE A 447 4.98 -47.11 -11.50
CA ILE A 447 4.00 -47.66 -10.54
C ILE A 447 4.72 -48.29 -9.34
N GLY A 448 4.18 -48.15 -8.12
CA GLY A 448 4.19 -49.27 -7.15
C GLY A 448 4.47 -48.99 -5.67
N SER A 449 3.37 -48.94 -4.91
CA SER A 449 3.18 -49.49 -3.54
C SER A 449 3.43 -48.62 -2.28
N ASN A 450 2.42 -48.70 -1.41
CA ASN A 450 2.17 -47.99 -0.16
C ASN A 450 3.10 -48.40 1.00
N SER A 451 3.47 -47.44 1.86
CA SER A 451 3.14 -47.46 3.30
C SER A 451 3.60 -46.19 4.04
N GLY A 452 2.65 -45.44 4.63
CA GLY A 452 2.76 -44.84 5.96
C GLY A 452 3.73 -43.68 6.25
N SER A 453 3.12 -42.53 6.60
CA SER A 453 3.57 -41.53 7.58
C SER A 453 4.57 -40.44 7.15
N LEU A 454 4.08 -39.20 7.24
CA LEU A 454 4.72 -37.92 6.93
C LEU A 454 5.94 -37.60 7.80
N SER A 455 7.04 -37.21 7.15
CA SER A 455 7.95 -36.16 7.63
C SER A 455 8.65 -35.52 6.42
N GLY A 456 8.63 -34.19 6.36
CA GLY A 456 9.04 -33.38 5.22
C GLY A 456 10.52 -33.52 4.86
N ALA A 457 10.73 -34.05 3.66
CA ALA A 457 11.84 -33.84 2.73
C ALA A 457 13.26 -33.61 3.27
N VAL A 458 13.99 -34.73 3.24
CA VAL A 458 15.43 -34.87 3.06
C VAL A 458 15.92 -34.16 1.79
N ILE A 459 17.03 -33.41 1.87
CA ILE A 459 17.95 -33.22 0.73
C ILE A 459 19.35 -33.63 1.20
N GLY A 460 19.79 -34.80 0.72
CA GLY A 460 21.18 -35.24 0.79
C GLY A 460 21.94 -34.85 -0.48
N GLY A 461 23.27 -34.86 -0.37
CA GLY A 461 24.18 -34.92 -1.52
C GLY A 461 25.26 -33.85 -1.52
N ALA A 462 26.42 -34.20 -0.95
CA ALA A 462 27.65 -33.42 -0.96
C ALA A 462 28.31 -33.35 -2.36
N VAL A 463 28.99 -32.24 -2.67
CA VAL A 463 30.18 -32.26 -3.56
C VAL A 463 31.26 -31.33 -3.03
N VAL A 464 32.41 -31.95 -2.77
CA VAL A 464 33.73 -31.38 -2.41
C VAL A 464 34.32 -30.61 -3.60
N GLY A 465 34.82 -29.38 -3.37
CA GLY A 465 35.57 -28.65 -4.41
C GLY A 465 35.90 -27.19 -4.10
N ALA A 466 36.12 -26.81 -2.83
CA ALA A 466 36.12 -25.39 -2.43
C ALA A 466 37.47 -24.65 -2.43
N VAL A 467 38.56 -25.19 -2.99
CA VAL A 467 39.87 -24.49 -2.95
C VAL A 467 40.33 -23.98 -4.32
N ALA A 468 39.93 -24.60 -5.44
CA ALA A 468 40.30 -24.12 -6.78
C ALA A 468 39.42 -22.97 -7.29
N GLY A 469 38.14 -22.92 -6.89
CA GLY A 469 37.17 -21.91 -7.35
C GLY A 469 37.45 -20.50 -6.83
N ALA A 470 37.91 -20.37 -5.58
CA ALA A 470 38.19 -19.06 -4.97
C ALA A 470 39.35 -18.32 -5.65
N VAL A 471 40.35 -19.05 -6.15
CA VAL A 471 41.51 -18.48 -6.85
C VAL A 471 41.11 -17.95 -8.24
N LEU A 472 40.25 -18.67 -8.96
CA LEU A 472 39.75 -18.26 -10.27
C LEU A 472 38.80 -17.05 -10.19
N ILE A 473 37.95 -17.01 -9.14
CA ILE A 473 37.09 -15.85 -8.87
C ILE A 473 37.92 -14.63 -8.47
N GLY A 474 38.94 -14.81 -7.62
CA GLY A 474 39.87 -13.75 -7.22
C GLY A 474 40.61 -13.12 -8.41
N LEU A 475 41.12 -13.95 -9.32
CA LEU A 475 41.81 -13.49 -10.55
C LEU A 475 40.85 -12.81 -11.54
N GLY A 476 39.61 -13.29 -11.65
CA GLY A 476 38.59 -12.66 -12.49
C GLY A 476 38.20 -11.26 -12.01
N ILE A 477 38.04 -11.09 -10.69
CA ILE A 477 37.70 -9.79 -10.08
C ILE A 477 38.86 -8.79 -10.24
N THR A 478 40.11 -9.22 -10.03
CA THR A 478 41.27 -8.34 -10.20
C THR A 478 41.43 -7.89 -11.66
N TYR A 479 41.24 -8.79 -12.63
CA TYR A 479 41.27 -8.43 -14.06
C TYR A 479 40.17 -7.43 -14.44
N PHE A 480 38.94 -7.61 -13.93
CA PHE A 480 37.82 -6.72 -14.22
C PHE A 480 38.01 -5.30 -13.64
N LEU A 481 38.58 -5.20 -12.43
CA LEU A 481 38.86 -3.91 -11.79
C LEU A 481 40.00 -3.13 -12.51
N ILE A 482 40.99 -3.83 -13.06
CA ILE A 482 42.05 -3.21 -13.87
C ILE A 482 41.48 -2.69 -15.21
N LYS A 483 40.52 -3.41 -15.81
CA LYS A 483 39.89 -2.99 -17.08
C LYS A 483 38.95 -1.79 -16.90
N LYS A 484 38.26 -1.67 -15.76
CA LYS A 484 37.32 -0.55 -15.48
C LYS A 484 38.03 0.80 -15.31
N LYS A 485 39.33 0.82 -14.97
CA LYS A 485 40.12 2.06 -14.90
C LYS A 485 40.52 2.67 -16.26
N ARG A 486 40.15 2.08 -17.40
CA ARG A 486 40.50 2.59 -18.75
C ARG A 486 39.34 3.11 -19.60
N LYS A 487 38.12 3.26 -19.08
CA LYS A 487 37.03 3.94 -19.80
C LYS A 487 36.19 4.80 -18.85
N ALA A 488 36.55 6.07 -18.77
CA ALA A 488 35.68 7.14 -18.29
C ALA A 488 35.00 7.82 -19.49
N ASP A 489 33.79 8.30 -19.23
CA ASP A 489 32.99 9.29 -19.96
C ASP A 489 32.29 8.88 -21.27
N THR A 490 30.98 8.61 -21.17
CA THR A 490 29.99 9.04 -22.16
C THR A 490 28.63 9.22 -21.48
N TYR A 491 28.22 10.47 -21.30
CA TYR A 491 26.91 10.90 -20.80
C TYR A 491 25.94 10.90 -21.99
N TYR A 492 24.83 10.14 -21.93
CA TYR A 492 23.77 10.21 -22.93
C TYR A 492 22.65 11.14 -22.44
N PHE A 493 22.46 12.23 -23.18
CA PHE A 493 21.43 13.24 -23.04
C PHE A 493 20.26 12.88 -23.97
N TYR A 494 19.03 12.83 -23.46
CA TYR A 494 17.81 12.91 -24.28
C TYR A 494 16.79 13.81 -23.54
N PRO A 495 16.15 14.77 -24.24
CA PRO A 495 15.50 15.92 -23.60
C PRO A 495 14.10 15.58 -23.07
N ALA A 496 13.76 16.17 -21.93
CA ALA A 496 12.46 16.06 -21.28
C ALA A 496 11.44 17.01 -21.91
N HIS A 497 10.18 16.58 -21.79
CA HIS A 497 8.94 17.17 -22.28
C HIS A 497 8.58 18.48 -21.55
N GLU A 498 9.44 19.49 -21.64
CA GLU A 498 9.36 20.78 -20.92
C GLU A 498 8.44 21.82 -21.61
N GLU A 499 7.90 21.52 -22.80
CA GLU A 499 7.13 22.50 -23.59
C GLU A 499 5.64 22.58 -23.29
N LEU A 500 5.05 21.63 -22.54
CA LEU A 500 3.63 21.72 -22.16
C LEU A 500 3.38 22.59 -20.91
N GLN A 501 4.39 22.83 -20.07
CA GLN A 501 4.24 23.72 -18.90
C GLN A 501 4.49 25.20 -19.20
N ARG A 502 5.03 25.54 -20.39
CA ARG A 502 5.33 26.94 -20.76
C ARG A 502 4.16 27.66 -21.44
N ALA A 503 3.17 26.93 -21.94
CA ALA A 503 2.00 27.53 -22.61
C ALA A 503 1.00 28.16 -21.62
N ASP A 504 0.89 27.64 -20.40
CA ASP A 504 -0.12 28.10 -19.43
C ASP A 504 0.30 29.33 -18.60
N ILE A 505 1.52 29.85 -18.78
CA ILE A 505 2.05 30.97 -17.97
C ILE A 505 1.84 32.34 -18.65
N TYR A 506 1.50 32.40 -19.94
CA TYR A 506 1.40 33.66 -20.69
C TYR A 506 -0.01 34.23 -20.88
N GLU A 507 -1.08 33.57 -20.40
CA GLU A 507 -2.46 34.03 -20.64
C GLU A 507 -3.18 34.62 -19.41
N MET A 508 -2.44 35.01 -18.36
CA MET A 508 -3.02 35.62 -17.14
C MET A 508 -2.48 37.01 -16.78
N ASP A 509 -2.03 37.81 -17.76
CA ASP A 509 -1.80 39.25 -17.56
C ASP A 509 -2.62 40.07 -18.56
N GLY A 510 -3.81 40.48 -18.11
CA GLY A 510 -4.74 41.33 -18.86
C GLY A 510 -5.68 42.08 -17.92
N ASN A 511 -5.14 43.03 -17.16
CA ASN A 511 -5.89 43.97 -16.32
C ASN A 511 -6.79 44.88 -17.18
N PRO A 512 -8.05 45.19 -16.79
CA PRO A 512 -8.95 45.98 -17.62
C PRO A 512 -8.84 47.48 -17.30
N ARG A 513 -8.84 48.34 -18.34
CA ARG A 513 -9.38 49.71 -18.22
C ARG A 513 -9.57 50.42 -19.57
N ALA A 514 -10.79 50.95 -19.69
CA ALA A 514 -11.18 52.25 -20.23
C ALA A 514 -10.94 52.59 -21.72
N ASP A 515 -12.08 52.68 -22.41
CA ASP A 515 -12.56 53.82 -23.17
C ASP A 515 -11.82 54.28 -24.44
N ASP A 516 -12.55 54.14 -25.55
CA ASP A 516 -13.11 55.23 -26.37
C ASP A 516 -12.81 55.21 -27.87
N GLU A 517 -13.93 55.34 -28.60
CA GLU A 517 -14.12 56.05 -29.87
C GLU A 517 -13.20 55.78 -31.08
N SER A 518 -13.76 55.17 -32.14
CA SER A 518 -14.40 55.93 -33.24
C SER A 518 -14.32 55.27 -34.64
N TYR A 519 -15.38 55.53 -35.44
CA TYR A 519 -15.52 55.42 -36.91
C TYR A 519 -15.60 54.00 -37.53
N MET A 520 -16.53 53.65 -38.43
CA MET A 520 -17.45 54.37 -39.31
C MET A 520 -18.75 53.58 -39.62
N LYS A 521 -19.86 54.33 -39.62
CA LYS A 521 -20.94 54.44 -40.63
C LYS A 521 -21.15 53.34 -41.70
N ALA A 522 -22.41 52.88 -41.77
CA ALA A 522 -23.39 52.95 -42.89
C ALA A 522 -24.33 51.72 -42.80
N GLY A 523 -25.59 51.86 -42.37
CA GLY A 523 -26.76 52.20 -43.22
C GLY A 523 -27.48 50.91 -43.67
N ILE A 524 -28.80 50.72 -43.77
CA ILE A 524 -29.98 51.59 -43.87
C ILE A 524 -31.21 50.65 -43.80
N ARG A 525 -32.31 51.10 -43.15
CA ARG A 525 -33.77 50.78 -43.29
C ARG A 525 -34.21 49.30 -43.20
N GLN A 526 -35.35 48.97 -42.59
CA GLN A 526 -36.60 49.72 -42.41
C GLN A 526 -37.31 49.28 -41.13
#